data_AF-A0A3R7E502-F1
#
_entry.id   AF-A0A3R7E502-F1
#
_cell.length_a   1.000
_cell.length_b   1.000
_cell.length_c   1.000
_cell.angle_alpha   90.00
_cell.angle_beta   90.00
_cell.angle_gamma   90.00
#
_symmetry.space_group_name_H-M   'P 1'
#
loop_
_entity.id
_entity.type
_entity.pdbx_description
1 polymer ?
#
loop_
_entity_poly.entity_id
_entity_poly.type
_entity_poly.pdbx_seq_one_letter_code
_entity_poly.pdbx_strand_id
1 'polypeptide(L)'
;MQGKSIMLPLIRGEVKQLHNEISERQGRTVDPDCPCRMPNVKERIAGKGIRFDLGYTPNALCAPARASFFTGLYPSVHGMYNNYHSMPVIHVGLYPGVKLFSQHLRNAGYNLSYIGK
;
A
#
# COMPACT_ATOMS: atom_id res chain seq x y z
N MET A 1 12.28 -33.03 29.26
CA MET A 1 12.49 -31.67 28.70
C MET A 1 11.25 -31.30 27.91
N GLN A 2 10.39 -30.46 28.49
CA GLN A 2 9.11 -30.04 27.89
C GLN A 2 9.37 -28.87 26.94
N GLY A 3 9.17 -29.10 25.64
CA GLY A 3 9.15 -28.03 24.64
C GLY A 3 7.86 -27.22 24.78
N LYS A 4 7.97 -25.99 25.30
CA LYS A 4 6.87 -25.03 25.34
C LYS A 4 6.52 -24.63 23.91
N SER A 5 5.42 -25.16 23.39
CA SER A 5 4.73 -24.59 22.24
C SER A 5 4.20 -23.22 22.65
N ILE A 6 4.79 -22.15 22.12
CA ILE A 6 4.29 -20.79 22.29
C ILE A 6 3.19 -20.62 21.24
N MET A 7 1.99 -21.11 21.60
CA MET A 7 0.77 -20.86 20.85
C MET A 7 0.44 -19.38 21.03
N LEU A 8 0.86 -18.52 20.10
CA LEU A 8 0.37 -17.14 20.07
C LEU A 8 -1.16 -17.19 19.93
N PRO A 9 -1.91 -16.47 20.79
CA PRO A 9 -3.36 -16.45 20.68
C PRO A 9 -3.74 -15.84 19.34
N LEU A 10 -4.42 -16.65 18.51
CA LEU A 10 -5.20 -16.19 17.37
C LEU A 10 -6.10 -15.06 17.84
N ILE A 11 -5.77 -13.82 17.45
CA ILE A 11 -6.62 -12.65 17.62
C ILE A 11 -7.84 -12.88 16.72
N ARG A 12 -8.85 -13.60 17.22
CA ARG A 12 -10.21 -13.68 16.65
C ARG A 12 -11.00 -12.41 17.00
N GLY A 13 -10.41 -11.26 16.74
CA GLY A 13 -11.13 -9.99 16.60
C GLY A 13 -11.29 -9.71 15.11
N GLU A 14 -12.35 -9.02 14.70
CA GLU A 14 -12.48 -8.53 13.32
C GLU A 14 -11.19 -7.80 12.91
N VAL A 15 -10.30 -8.46 12.16
CA VAL A 15 -9.05 -7.82 11.77
C VAL A 15 -9.35 -6.86 10.63
N LYS A 16 -9.71 -5.63 11.00
CA LYS A 16 -9.92 -4.52 10.07
C LYS A 16 -8.57 -3.87 9.81
N GLN A 17 -7.91 -4.28 8.74
CA GLN A 17 -6.75 -3.55 8.23
C GLN A 17 -7.26 -2.44 7.30
N LEU A 18 -7.04 -1.19 7.70
CA LEU A 18 -7.33 -0.01 6.89
C LEU A 18 -6.03 0.52 6.28
N HIS A 19 -5.96 0.59 4.95
CA HIS A 19 -4.88 1.24 4.22
C HIS A 19 -5.43 2.46 3.47
N ASN A 20 -4.65 3.54 3.40
CA ASN A 20 -5.06 4.78 2.74
C ASN A 20 -3.95 5.25 1.79
N GLU A 21 -4.30 5.44 0.52
CA GLU A 21 -3.43 6.02 -0.50
C GLU A 21 -3.96 7.37 -0.97
N ILE A 22 -3.05 8.34 -1.06
CA ILE A 22 -3.36 9.66 -1.60
C ILE A 22 -2.62 9.79 -2.93
N SER A 23 -3.36 10.04 -4.01
CA SER A 23 -2.77 10.19 -5.35
C SER A 23 -2.01 11.51 -5.49
N GLU A 24 -0.86 11.47 -6.16
CA GLU A 24 -0.04 12.63 -6.54
C GLU A 24 0.40 13.52 -5.35
N ARG A 25 0.44 12.96 -4.14
CA ARG A 25 0.72 13.73 -2.92
C ARG A 25 2.19 13.69 -2.55
N GLN A 26 2.78 14.86 -2.35
CA GLN A 26 4.14 14.98 -1.81
C GLN A 26 4.17 14.72 -0.30
N GLY A 27 5.24 14.07 0.17
CA GLY A 27 5.45 13.77 1.60
C GLY A 27 5.50 15.01 2.50
N ARG A 28 6.02 16.13 1.99
CA ARG A 28 6.14 17.40 2.73
C ARG A 28 4.82 18.05 3.11
N THR A 29 3.70 17.52 2.65
CA THR A 29 2.40 18.15 2.84
C THR A 29 1.88 18.08 4.27
N VAL A 30 2.53 17.29 5.11
CA VAL A 30 2.30 17.23 6.56
C VAL A 30 3.30 18.07 7.36
N ASP A 31 4.29 18.72 6.72
CA ASP A 31 5.28 19.54 7.41
C ASP A 31 4.64 20.78 8.07
N PRO A 32 5.21 21.31 9.17
CA PRO A 32 4.66 22.47 9.87
C PRO A 32 4.58 23.73 8.98
N ASP A 33 5.59 23.95 8.14
CA ASP A 33 5.74 25.10 7.22
C ASP A 33 4.93 24.93 5.93
N CYS A 34 4.37 23.75 5.65
CA CYS A 34 3.62 23.53 4.44
C CYS A 34 2.26 24.25 4.48
N PRO A 35 1.87 25.01 3.42
CA PRO A 35 0.58 25.70 3.35
C PRO A 35 -0.64 24.75 3.26
N CYS A 36 -0.40 23.44 3.06
CA CYS A 36 -1.46 22.45 2.99
C CYS A 36 -2.15 22.25 4.35
N ARG A 37 -3.47 22.46 4.39
CA ARG A 37 -4.30 22.21 5.58
C ARG A 37 -4.62 20.73 5.72
N MET A 38 -3.89 20.03 6.60
CA MET A 38 -4.02 18.58 6.84
C MET A 38 -4.20 18.24 8.34
N PRO A 39 -5.12 18.90 9.09
CA PRO A 39 -5.16 18.81 10.56
C PRO A 39 -5.33 17.37 11.07
N ASN A 40 -6.27 16.60 10.51
CA ASN A 40 -6.48 15.21 10.90
C ASN A 40 -5.27 14.32 10.64
N VAL A 41 -4.57 14.51 9.52
CA VAL A 41 -3.38 13.71 9.20
C VAL A 41 -2.22 14.10 10.10
N LYS A 42 -1.99 15.40 10.33
CA LYS A 42 -0.91 15.88 11.21
C LYS A 42 -1.14 15.42 12.66
N GLU A 43 -2.33 15.64 13.22
CA GLU A 43 -2.61 15.38 14.63
C GLU A 43 -2.88 13.91 14.96
N ARG A 44 -3.60 13.19 14.09
CA ARG A 44 -4.11 11.84 14.41
C ARG A 44 -3.28 10.73 13.80
N ILE A 45 -2.59 10.98 12.68
CA ILE A 45 -1.79 9.98 11.98
C ILE A 45 -0.31 10.24 12.25
N ALA A 46 0.22 11.38 11.82
CA ALA A 46 1.64 11.69 11.96
C ALA A 46 2.05 11.90 13.43
N GLY A 47 1.24 12.60 14.22
CA GLY A 47 1.52 12.87 15.64
C GLY A 47 1.35 11.67 16.58
N LYS A 48 0.72 10.58 16.13
CA LYS A 48 0.48 9.36 16.94
C LYS A 48 1.09 8.09 16.33
N GLY A 49 1.71 8.21 15.16
CA GLY A 49 2.25 7.10 14.40
C GLY A 49 3.74 7.26 14.15
N ILE A 50 4.23 6.52 13.16
CA ILE A 50 5.61 6.60 12.68
C ILE A 50 5.60 7.31 11.33
N ARG A 51 6.52 8.26 11.15
CA ARG A 51 6.79 8.93 9.88
C ARG A 51 8.13 8.44 9.33
N PHE A 52 8.16 8.12 8.05
CA PHE A 52 9.38 7.85 7.32
C PHE A 52 9.81 9.13 6.60
N ASP A 53 11.04 9.59 6.84
CA ASP A 53 11.60 10.75 6.12
C ASP A 53 11.86 10.42 4.65
N LEU A 54 12.17 9.15 4.37
CA LEU A 54 12.49 8.63 3.04
C LEU A 54 11.50 7.53 2.64
N GLY A 55 10.40 7.92 1.99
CA GLY A 55 9.42 7.01 1.39
C GLY A 55 9.46 7.12 -0.14
N TYR A 56 10.13 6.18 -0.81
CA TYR A 56 10.29 6.20 -2.27
C TYR A 56 9.24 5.33 -2.96
N THR A 57 8.75 5.81 -4.10
CA THR A 57 7.99 5.00 -5.06
C THR A 57 8.94 4.43 -6.11
N PRO A 58 8.79 3.16 -6.53
CA PRO A 58 9.60 2.58 -7.61
C PRO A 58 9.29 3.20 -8.97
N ASN A 59 8.17 3.91 -9.11
CA ASN A 59 7.77 4.57 -10.34
C ASN A 59 6.96 5.84 -10.05
N ALA A 60 7.17 6.91 -10.82
CA ALA A 60 6.45 8.18 -10.68
C ALA A 60 5.08 8.20 -11.40
N LEU A 61 4.66 7.08 -12.02
CA LEU A 61 3.37 6.94 -12.69
C LEU A 61 2.38 6.15 -11.84
N CYS A 62 1.10 6.54 -11.90
CA CYS A 62 0.09 5.99 -11.01
C CYS A 62 -0.16 4.48 -11.15
N ALA A 63 -0.24 3.94 -12.37
CA ALA A 63 -0.51 2.52 -12.58
C ALA A 63 0.65 1.61 -12.11
N PRO A 64 1.92 1.84 -12.52
CA PRO A 64 3.03 1.03 -12.04
C PRO A 64 3.31 1.21 -10.54
N ALA A 65 3.18 2.43 -9.99
CA ALA A 65 3.36 2.66 -8.55
C ALA A 65 2.37 1.84 -7.71
N ARG A 66 1.08 1.85 -8.08
CA ARG A 66 0.05 1.04 -7.40
C ARG A 66 0.27 -0.45 -7.58
N ALA A 67 0.64 -0.87 -8.79
CA ALA A 67 0.96 -2.27 -9.04
C ALA A 67 2.12 -2.76 -8.15
N SER A 68 3.18 -1.96 -8.01
CA SER A 68 4.28 -2.27 -7.10
C SER A 68 3.83 -2.29 -5.65
N PHE A 69 2.98 -1.35 -5.23
CA PHE A 69 2.43 -1.35 -3.88
C PHE A 69 1.62 -2.62 -3.58
N PHE A 70 0.70 -3.02 -4.47
CA PHE A 70 -0.16 -4.17 -4.23
C PHE A 70 0.55 -5.52 -4.34
N THR A 71 1.65 -5.59 -5.08
CA THR A 71 2.38 -6.84 -5.32
C THR A 71 3.64 -6.96 -4.47
N GLY A 72 4.21 -5.85 -4.00
CA GLY A 72 5.54 -5.80 -3.39
C GLY A 72 6.68 -6.00 -4.39
N LEU A 73 6.41 -5.90 -5.69
CA LEU A 73 7.36 -6.21 -6.77
C LEU A 73 7.72 -4.96 -7.58
N TYR A 74 8.83 -5.00 -8.31
CA TYR A 74 9.19 -3.95 -9.27
C TYR A 74 8.39 -4.06 -10.59
N PRO A 75 8.27 -2.97 -11.36
CA PRO A 75 7.64 -2.95 -12.69
C PRO A 75 8.09 -4.05 -13.65
N SER A 76 9.38 -4.38 -13.63
CA SER A 76 9.97 -5.45 -14.43
C SER A 76 9.43 -6.85 -14.11
N VAL A 77 8.93 -7.06 -12.89
CA VAL A 77 8.46 -8.36 -12.40
C VAL A 77 6.93 -8.46 -12.45
N HIS A 78 6.21 -7.38 -12.20
CA HIS A 78 4.75 -7.40 -12.25
C HIS A 78 4.16 -6.99 -13.61
N GLY A 79 4.96 -6.44 -14.52
CA GLY A 79 4.57 -6.19 -15.92
C GLY A 79 3.82 -4.88 -16.16
N MET A 80 3.65 -4.03 -15.16
CA MET A 80 3.05 -2.69 -15.36
C MET A 80 4.19 -1.69 -15.50
N TYR A 81 4.41 -1.18 -16.71
CA TYR A 81 5.51 -0.26 -17.03
C TYR A 81 5.05 1.19 -17.18
N ASN A 82 3.87 1.41 -17.75
CA ASN A 82 3.29 2.74 -17.94
C ASN A 82 1.78 2.74 -17.67
N ASN A 83 1.18 3.93 -17.70
CA ASN A 83 -0.26 4.04 -17.58
C ASN A 83 -0.93 3.45 -18.83
N TYR A 84 -1.86 2.52 -18.63
CA TYR A 84 -2.58 1.83 -19.69
C TYR A 84 -3.48 2.74 -20.54
N HIS A 85 -3.72 3.99 -20.10
CA HIS A 85 -4.41 5.04 -20.86
C HIS A 85 -3.45 5.92 -21.69
N SER A 86 -2.13 5.73 -21.56
CA SER A 86 -1.13 6.49 -22.28
C SER A 86 -0.56 5.63 -23.40
N MET A 87 -0.71 6.08 -24.65
CA MET A 87 -0.11 5.40 -25.80
C MET A 87 1.38 5.75 -25.94
N PRO A 88 2.25 4.81 -26.33
CA PRO A 88 1.96 3.39 -26.57
C PRO A 88 1.77 2.61 -25.27
N VAL A 89 0.83 1.66 -25.23
CA VAL A 89 0.65 0.78 -24.08
C VAL A 89 1.64 -0.37 -24.17
N ILE A 90 2.54 -0.50 -23.19
CA ILE A 90 3.59 -1.54 -23.20
C ILE A 90 3.00 -2.90 -22.81
N HIS A 91 2.14 -2.92 -21.80
CA HIS A 91 1.49 -4.13 -21.31
C HIS A 91 0.17 -3.78 -20.63
N VAL A 92 -0.82 -4.66 -20.75
CA VAL A 92 -2.16 -4.47 -20.17
C VAL A 92 -2.29 -5.38 -18.96
N GLY A 93 -2.18 -4.80 -17.77
CA GLY A 93 -2.36 -5.51 -16.50
C GLY A 93 -1.10 -6.20 -15.99
N LEU A 94 -1.28 -7.07 -14.99
CA LEU A 94 -0.20 -7.79 -14.34
C LEU A 94 0.18 -9.04 -15.14
N TYR A 95 1.43 -9.49 -15.04
CA TYR A 95 1.81 -10.79 -15.57
C TYR A 95 1.04 -11.94 -14.91
N PRO A 96 0.78 -13.05 -15.65
CA PRO A 96 0.12 -14.22 -15.10
C PRO A 96 0.82 -14.74 -13.84
N GLY A 97 0.03 -15.13 -12.83
CA GLY A 97 0.55 -15.71 -11.58
C GLY A 97 0.97 -14.69 -10.52
N VAL A 98 1.11 -13.41 -10.84
CA VAL A 98 1.41 -12.37 -9.86
C VAL A 98 0.29 -12.26 -8.81
N LYS A 99 0.67 -12.34 -7.53
CA LYS A 99 -0.25 -12.28 -6.39
C LYS A 99 -0.24 -10.89 -5.76
N LEU A 100 -1.40 -10.46 -5.30
CA LEU A 100 -1.55 -9.22 -4.54
C LEU A 100 -1.48 -9.53 -3.04
N PHE A 101 -0.96 -8.63 -2.21
CA PHE A 101 -1.02 -8.78 -0.76
C PHE A 101 -2.46 -8.93 -0.26
N SER A 102 -3.43 -8.33 -0.95
CA SER A 102 -4.87 -8.47 -0.64
C SER A 102 -5.37 -9.91 -0.80
N GLN A 103 -4.80 -10.70 -1.73
CA GLN A 103 -5.13 -12.12 -1.85
C GLN A 103 -4.60 -12.90 -0.64
N HIS A 104 -3.40 -12.57 -0.16
CA HIS A 104 -2.84 -13.16 1.05
C HIS A 104 -3.68 -12.82 2.29
N LEU A 105 -4.11 -11.55 2.45
CA LEU A 105 -5.00 -11.13 3.54
C LEU A 105 -6.36 -11.84 3.48
N ARG A 106 -6.95 -11.97 2.29
CA ARG A 106 -8.20 -12.72 2.11
C ARG A 106 -8.05 -14.16 2.56
N ASN A 107 -6.98 -14.83 2.15
CA ASN A 107 -6.72 -16.22 2.54
C ASN A 107 -6.48 -16.38 4.04
N ALA A 108 -5.98 -15.34 4.71
CA ALA A 108 -5.84 -15.29 6.17
C ALA A 108 -7.15 -14.97 6.92
N GLY A 109 -8.28 -14.78 6.21
CA GLY A 109 -9.59 -14.55 6.81
C GLY A 109 -9.93 -13.09 7.08
N TYR A 110 -9.20 -12.13 6.50
CA TYR A 110 -9.51 -10.71 6.65
C TYR A 110 -10.74 -10.33 5.83
N ASN A 111 -11.60 -9.47 6.41
CA ASN A 111 -12.66 -8.82 5.65
C ASN A 111 -12.07 -7.61 4.90
N LEU A 112 -12.19 -7.62 3.58
CA LEU A 112 -11.55 -6.63 2.70
C LEU A 112 -12.58 -5.80 1.97
N SER A 113 -12.37 -4.49 1.97
CA SER A 113 -13.10 -3.52 1.16
C SER A 113 -12.13 -2.63 0.41
N TYR A 114 -12.51 -2.17 -0.78
CA TYR A 114 -11.74 -1.24 -1.59
C TYR A 114 -12.64 -0.07 -1.99
N ILE A 115 -12.21 1.16 -1.71
CA ILE A 115 -12.98 2.38 -1.98
C ILE A 115 -12.05 3.40 -2.61
N GLY A 116 -12.41 3.90 -3.79
CA GLY A 116 -11.61 4.86 -4.55
C GLY A 116 -10.93 4.23 -5.77
N LYS A 117 -9.89 4.91 -6.25
CA LYS A 117 -9.14 4.52 -7.46
C LYS A 117 -8.09 3.48 -7.15
#